data_AF-A0A7V2IA66-F1
#
_entry.id   AF-A0A7V2IA66-F1
#
_cell.length_a   1.000
_cell.length_b   1.000
_cell.length_c   1.000
_cell.angle_alpha   90.00
_cell.angle_beta   90.00
_cell.angle_gamma   90.00
#
_symmetry.space_group_name_H-M   'P 1'
#
loop_
_entity.id
_entity.type
_entity.pdbx_description
1 polymer ?
#
loop_
_entity_poly.entity_id
_entity_poly.type
_entity_poly.pdbx_seq_one_letter_code
_entity_poly.pdbx_strand_id
1 'polypeptide(L)'
;MFAGMIAFLFLGFPVAFSLTFTGLFFGGIGVLLGYLRPDFFDILPIRIWGTMTNFTLLAVPLFVFMGVALEKSGLAEELLETMGLVFGNLKGGLAISVVIVGAILAASTGIVGASVIT
;
A
#
# COMPACT_ATOMS: atom_id res chain seq x y z
N MET A 1 14.12 22.78 -6.95
CA MET A 1 13.22 21.61 -6.78
C MET A 1 13.94 20.41 -6.13
N PHE A 2 14.84 19.70 -6.83
CA PHE A 2 15.42 18.43 -6.34
C PHE A 2 16.19 18.53 -5.02
N ALA A 3 17.05 19.54 -4.87
CA ALA A 3 17.78 19.77 -3.60
C ALA A 3 16.84 20.06 -2.42
N GLY A 4 15.73 20.77 -2.66
CA GLY A 4 14.71 21.02 -1.63
C GLY A 4 13.98 19.74 -1.21
N MET A 5 13.64 18.88 -2.17
CA MET A 5 13.04 17.57 -1.89
C MET A 5 13.96 16.70 -1.04
N ILE A 6 15.26 16.65 -1.39
CA ILE A 6 16.26 15.91 -0.62
C ILE A 6 16.38 16.45 0.81
N ALA A 7 16.39 17.77 1.00
CA ALA A 7 16.43 18.36 2.34
C ALA A 7 15.21 17.94 3.19
N PHE A 8 14.00 17.98 2.63
CA PHE A 8 12.79 17.53 3.33
C PHE A 8 12.81 16.04 3.68
N LEU A 9 13.40 15.20 2.83
CA LEU A 9 13.58 13.77 3.11
C LEU A 9 14.54 13.54 4.29
N PHE A 10 15.63 14.28 4.36
CA PHE A 10 16.57 14.19 5.50
C PHE A 10 15.98 14.70 6.82
N LEU A 11 15.01 15.62 6.76
CA LEU A 11 14.23 16.06 7.91
C LEU A 11 13.24 15.00 8.43
N GLY A 12 13.13 13.84 7.76
CA GLY A 12 12.25 12.75 8.17
C GLY A 12 10.77 12.96 7.83
N PHE A 13 10.45 13.94 6.98
CA PHE A 13 9.06 14.14 6.53
C PHE A 13 8.62 13.02 5.59
N PRO A 14 7.36 12.54 5.69
CA PRO A 14 6.86 11.52 4.77
C PRO A 14 6.96 11.97 3.32
N VAL A 15 7.45 11.05 2.46
CA VAL A 15 7.83 11.32 1.07
C VAL A 15 6.72 12.01 0.27
N ALA A 16 5.46 11.60 0.46
CA ALA A 16 4.31 12.16 -0.25
C ALA A 16 4.14 13.67 0.00
N PHE A 17 4.33 14.12 1.24
CA PHE A 17 4.24 15.54 1.58
C PHE A 17 5.45 16.32 1.06
N SER A 18 6.65 15.75 1.15
CA SER A 18 7.88 16.36 0.63
C SER A 18 7.81 16.59 -0.89
N LEU A 19 7.30 15.62 -1.65
CA LEU A 19 7.09 15.74 -3.09
C LEU A 19 6.04 16.79 -3.44
N THR A 20 4.88 16.75 -2.76
CA THR A 20 3.77 17.68 -3.02
C THR A 20 4.17 19.12 -2.71
N PHE A 21 4.78 19.35 -1.54
CA PHE A 21 5.18 20.68 -1.11
C PHE A 21 6.25 21.28 -2.02
N THR A 22 7.30 20.52 -2.35
CA THR A 22 8.37 21.02 -3.22
C THR A 22 7.91 21.23 -4.66
N GLY A 23 6.98 20.41 -5.15
CA GLY A 23 6.32 20.62 -6.44
C GLY A 23 5.50 21.91 -6.49
N LEU A 24 4.62 22.11 -5.50
CA LEU A 24 3.77 23.29 -5.41
C LEU A 24 4.57 24.58 -5.16
N PHE A 25 5.55 24.55 -4.26
CA PHE A 25 6.34 25.72 -3.88
C PHE A 25 7.15 26.25 -5.06
N PHE A 26 7.92 25.39 -5.73
CA PHE A 26 8.71 25.82 -6.89
C PHE A 26 7.83 26.06 -8.12
N GLY A 27 6.71 25.34 -8.28
CA GLY A 27 5.72 25.64 -9.32
C GLY A 27 5.12 27.04 -9.15
N GLY A 28 4.80 27.43 -7.91
CA GLY A 28 4.27 28.75 -7.57
C GLY A 28 5.29 29.87 -7.82
N ILE A 29 6.56 29.64 -7.45
CA ILE A 29 7.67 30.55 -7.80
C ILE A 29 7.80 30.70 -9.33
N GLY A 30 7.66 29.60 -10.08
CA GLY A 30 7.69 29.62 -11.54
C GLY A 30 6.56 30.47 -12.16
N VAL A 31 5.37 30.44 -11.57
CA VAL A 31 4.23 31.30 -11.99
C VAL A 31 4.47 32.76 -11.61
N LEU A 32 4.95 33.04 -10.40
CA LEU A 32 5.26 34.40 -9.93
C LEU A 32 6.33 35.10 -10.78
N LEU A 33 7.34 34.34 -11.24
CA LEU A 33 8.41 34.84 -12.10
C LEU A 33 8.02 34.89 -13.59
N GLY A 34 6.81 34.48 -13.95
CA GLY A 34 6.30 34.52 -15.33
C GLY A 34 6.81 33.40 -16.25
N TYR A 35 7.57 32.43 -15.72
CA TYR A 35 8.06 31.27 -16.49
C TYR A 35 6.97 30.22 -16.73
N LEU A 36 5.97 30.13 -15.85
CA LEU A 36 4.81 29.25 -15.97
C LEU A 36 3.51 30.08 -16.03
N ARG A 37 2.53 29.58 -16.80
CA ARG A 37 1.18 30.13 -16.79
C ARG A 37 0.44 29.66 -15.53
N PRO A 38 -0.45 30.49 -14.94
CA PRO A 38 -1.31 30.08 -13.82
C PRO A 38 -2.14 28.82 -14.13
N ASP A 39 -2.61 28.69 -15.37
CA ASP A 39 -3.37 27.54 -15.88
C ASP A 39 -2.61 26.20 -15.78
N PHE A 40 -1.29 26.23 -15.58
CA PHE A 40 -0.49 25.02 -15.38
C PHE A 40 -0.96 24.22 -14.17
N PHE A 41 -1.55 24.85 -13.15
CA PHE A 41 -2.06 24.14 -11.98
C PHE A 41 -3.33 23.34 -12.24
N ASP A 42 -4.06 23.61 -13.32
CA ASP A 42 -5.28 22.87 -13.69
C ASP A 42 -5.00 21.41 -14.07
N ILE A 43 -3.75 21.09 -14.40
CA ILE A 43 -3.33 19.71 -14.63
C ILE A 43 -3.30 18.88 -13.34
N LEU A 44 -3.15 19.50 -12.17
CA LEU A 44 -3.04 18.78 -10.90
C LEU A 44 -4.33 18.04 -10.54
N PRO A 45 -5.53 18.67 -10.54
CA PRO A 45 -6.79 17.95 -10.34
C PRO A 45 -6.97 16.78 -11.31
N ILE A 46 -6.62 16.98 -12.59
CA ILE A 46 -6.73 15.93 -13.61
C ILE A 46 -5.82 14.74 -13.32
N ARG A 47 -4.60 14.97 -12.84
CA ARG A 47 -3.66 13.91 -12.45
C ARG A 47 -4.13 13.17 -11.21
N ILE A 48 -4.65 13.88 -10.21
CA ILE A 48 -5.18 13.28 -8.98
C ILE A 48 -6.41 12.43 -9.33
N TRP A 49 -7.35 12.95 -10.12
CA TRP A 49 -8.53 12.22 -10.56
C TRP A 49 -8.18 10.97 -11.38
N GLY A 50 -7.24 11.08 -12.31
CA GLY A 50 -6.75 9.94 -13.08
C GLY A 50 -6.09 8.86 -12.21
N THR A 51 -5.50 9.24 -11.08
CA THR A 51 -4.92 8.28 -10.13
C THR A 51 -6.01 7.64 -9.29
N MET A 52 -6.99 8.40 -8.77
CA MET A 52 -8.11 7.87 -7.98
C MET A 52 -8.99 6.88 -8.75
N THR A 53 -9.13 7.08 -10.06
CA THR A 53 -9.92 6.20 -10.94
C THR A 53 -9.13 4.97 -11.43
N ASN A 54 -7.90 4.78 -10.96
CA ASN A 54 -7.07 3.66 -11.36
C ASN A 54 -7.64 2.33 -10.82
N PHE A 55 -7.92 1.39 -11.73
CA PHE A 55 -8.46 0.07 -11.41
C PHE A 55 -7.58 -0.72 -10.43
N THR A 56 -6.27 -0.51 -10.41
CA THR A 56 -5.37 -1.17 -9.46
C THR A 56 -5.66 -0.74 -8.01
N LEU A 57 -6.09 0.50 -7.79
CA LEU A 57 -6.43 0.97 -6.43
C LEU A 57 -7.73 0.34 -5.91
N LEU A 58 -8.62 -0.13 -6.80
CA LEU A 58 -9.79 -0.92 -6.41
C LEU A 58 -9.41 -2.27 -5.81
N ALA A 59 -8.21 -2.79 -6.10
CA ALA A 59 -7.75 -4.04 -5.51
C ALA A 59 -7.59 -3.93 -3.98
N VAL A 60 -7.18 -2.76 -3.46
CA VAL A 60 -6.96 -2.55 -2.01
C VAL A 60 -8.22 -2.82 -1.18
N PRO A 61 -9.38 -2.16 -1.42
CA PRO A 61 -10.60 -2.45 -0.65
C PRO A 61 -11.12 -3.87 -0.89
N LEU A 62 -10.96 -4.44 -2.08
CA LEU A 62 -11.38 -5.81 -2.39
C LEU A 62 -10.54 -6.84 -1.62
N PHE A 63 -9.23 -6.63 -1.50
CA PHE A 63 -8.34 -7.47 -0.70
C PHE A 63 -8.67 -7.39 0.79
N VAL A 64 -8.95 -6.18 1.31
CA VAL A 64 -9.42 -6.00 2.70
C VAL A 64 -10.75 -6.71 2.91
N PHE A 65 -11.70 -6.56 1.98
CA PHE A 65 -12.99 -7.24 2.06
C PHE A 65 -12.82 -8.75 2.10
N MET A 66 -11.98 -9.31 1.23
CA MET A 66 -11.74 -10.76 1.19
C MET A 66 -11.04 -11.24 2.48
N GLY A 67 -10.10 -10.48 3.03
CA GLY A 67 -9.47 -10.80 4.32
C GLY A 67 -10.48 -10.88 5.46
N VAL A 68 -11.36 -9.88 5.57
CA VAL A 68 -12.43 -9.89 6.58
C VAL A 68 -13.43 -11.01 6.31
N ALA A 69 -13.78 -11.29 5.05
CA ALA A 69 -14.70 -12.36 4.69
C ALA A 69 -14.15 -13.74 5.10
N LEU A 70 -12.87 -14.01 4.86
CA LEU A 70 -12.19 -15.27 5.23
C LEU A 70 -12.06 -15.43 6.75
N GLU A 71 -11.79 -14.34 7.47
CA GLU A 71 -11.77 -14.33 8.95
C GLU A 71 -13.18 -14.63 9.51
N LYS A 72 -14.21 -13.95 8.98
CA LYS A 72 -15.59 -14.08 9.46
C LYS A 72 -16.24 -15.41 9.08
N SER A 73 -15.78 -16.06 8.00
CA SER A 73 -16.29 -17.37 7.61
C SER A 73 -15.68 -18.54 8.41
N GLY A 74 -14.69 -18.29 9.27
CA GLY A 74 -13.99 -19.34 10.03
C GLY A 74 -13.07 -20.22 9.17
N LEU A 75 -12.95 -19.94 7.87
CA LEU A 75 -12.19 -20.77 6.92
C LEU A 75 -10.70 -20.81 7.29
N ALA A 76 -10.16 -19.70 7.77
CA ALA A 76 -8.75 -19.63 8.17
C ALA A 76 -8.41 -20.59 9.32
N GLU A 77 -9.32 -20.72 10.29
CA GLU A 77 -9.15 -21.60 11.46
C GLU A 77 -9.31 -23.07 11.05
N GLU A 78 -10.36 -23.39 10.29
CA GLU A 78 -10.63 -24.74 9.79
C GLU A 78 -9.49 -25.28 8.91
N LEU A 79 -8.89 -24.42 8.09
CA LEU A 79 -7.72 -24.76 7.27
C LEU A 79 -6.47 -25.04 8.12
N LEU A 80 -6.24 -24.27 9.19
CA LEU A 80 -5.12 -24.48 10.11
C LEU A 80 -5.27 -25.80 10.87
N GLU A 81 -6.46 -26.10 11.39
CA GLU A 81 -6.73 -27.37 12.08
C GLU A 81 -6.57 -28.56 11.14
N THR A 82 -7.14 -28.47 9.93
CA THR A 82 -7.04 -29.54 8.92
C THR A 82 -5.58 -29.81 8.53
N MET A 83 -4.80 -28.76 8.30
CA MET A 83 -3.38 -28.93 7.98
C MET A 83 -2.58 -29.46 9.18
N GLY A 84 -2.93 -29.03 10.39
CA GLY A 84 -2.36 -29.57 11.63
C GLY A 84 -2.60 -31.08 11.77
N LEU A 85 -3.76 -31.59 11.35
CA LEU A 85 -4.06 -33.03 11.32
C LEU A 85 -3.27 -33.76 10.23
N VAL A 86 -3.14 -33.16 9.04
CA VAL A 86 -2.39 -33.73 7.91
C VAL A 86 -0.91 -33.88 8.23
N PHE A 87 -0.29 -32.86 8.83
CA PHE A 87 1.14 -32.86 9.14
C PHE A 87 1.45 -33.29 10.59
N GLY A 88 0.44 -33.57 11.42
CA GLY A 88 0.60 -33.83 12.87
C GLY A 88 1.49 -35.02 13.22
N ASN A 89 1.63 -36.00 12.32
CA ASN A 89 2.51 -37.15 12.51
C ASN A 89 4.00 -36.83 12.29
N LEU A 90 4.34 -35.67 11.74
CA LEU A 90 5.73 -35.23 11.57
C LEU A 90 6.21 -34.41 12.76
N LYS A 91 7.49 -34.61 13.15
CA LYS A 91 8.16 -33.75 14.13
C LYS A 91 8.20 -32.32 13.59
N GLY A 92 7.47 -31.40 14.23
CA GLY A 92 7.31 -30.02 13.75
C GLY A 92 6.14 -29.79 12.78
N GLY A 93 5.23 -30.76 12.63
CA GLY A 93 4.07 -30.68 11.73
C GLY A 93 3.19 -29.45 11.90
N LEU A 94 3.00 -28.99 13.14
CA LEU A 94 2.29 -27.75 13.45
C LEU A 94 3.00 -26.52 12.85
N ALA A 95 4.32 -26.44 12.97
CA ALA A 95 5.09 -25.32 12.41
C ALA A 95 5.02 -25.28 10.88
N ILE A 96 5.08 -26.45 10.23
CA ILE A 96 4.93 -26.59 8.78
C ILE A 96 3.53 -26.13 8.34
N SER A 97 2.50 -26.54 9.07
CA SER A 97 1.11 -26.17 8.80
C SER A 97 0.88 -24.66 8.89
N VAL A 98 1.43 -24.01 9.92
CA VAL A 98 1.32 -22.56 10.10
C VAL A 98 2.00 -21.80 8.96
N VAL A 99 3.20 -22.22 8.54
CA VAL A 99 3.92 -21.56 7.44
C VAL A 99 3.18 -21.71 6.11
N ILE A 100 2.68 -22.91 5.80
CA ILE A 100 1.97 -23.19 4.54
C ILE A 100 0.63 -22.46 4.51
N VAL A 101 -0.20 -22.61 5.54
CA VAL A 101 -1.52 -21.97 5.59
C VAL A 101 -1.37 -20.46 5.66
N GLY A 102 -0.42 -19.96 6.47
CA GLY A 102 -0.07 -18.55 6.54
C GLY A 102 0.34 -17.99 5.18
N ALA A 103 1.16 -18.70 4.41
CA ALA A 103 1.55 -18.28 3.06
C ALA A 103 0.38 -18.22 2.08
N ILE A 104 -0.53 -19.21 2.11
CA ILE A 104 -1.72 -19.26 1.23
C ILE A 104 -2.70 -18.13 1.56
N LEU A 105 -2.99 -17.93 2.85
CA LEU A 105 -3.89 -16.86 3.30
C LEU A 105 -3.28 -15.47 3.07
N ALA A 106 -1.98 -15.30 3.29
CA ALA A 106 -1.25 -14.08 2.98
C ALA A 106 -1.26 -13.73 1.50
N ALA A 107 -1.02 -14.73 0.63
CA ALA A 107 -1.03 -14.54 -0.81
C ALA A 107 -2.43 -14.12 -1.32
N SER A 108 -3.48 -14.67 -0.71
CA SER A 108 -4.85 -14.35 -1.08
C SER A 108 -5.25 -12.95 -0.60
N THR A 109 -4.88 -12.59 0.64
CA THR A 109 -5.29 -11.32 1.27
C THR A 109 -4.44 -10.12 0.88
N GLY A 110 -3.26 -10.32 0.29
CA GLY A 110 -2.42 -9.24 -0.28
C GLY A 110 -1.86 -8.22 0.74
N ILE A 111 -2.15 -8.35 2.04
CA ILE A 111 -1.89 -7.32 3.05
C ILE A 111 -0.54 -7.47 3.75
N VAL A 112 0.18 -8.59 3.62
CA VAL A 112 1.45 -8.79 4.35
C VAL A 112 2.54 -7.78 3.96
N GLY A 113 2.46 -7.17 2.76
CA GLY A 113 3.39 -6.10 2.37
C GLY A 113 3.12 -4.74 3.02
N ALA A 114 1.89 -4.45 3.46
CA ALA A 114 1.49 -3.12 3.94
C ALA A 114 1.67 -2.95 5.45
N SER A 115 1.60 -4.02 6.24
CA SER A 115 1.71 -3.95 7.71
C SER A 115 3.16 -3.91 8.24
N VAL A 116 4.17 -4.07 7.37
CA VAL A 116 5.60 -4.07 7.77
C VAL A 116 6.27 -2.71 7.53
N ILE A 117 5.54 -1.71 6.99
CA ILE A 117 6.11 -0.40 6.61
C ILE A 117 5.54 0.78 7.41
N THR A 118 4.91 0.52 8.56
CA THR A 118 4.60 1.56 9.56
C THR A 118 5.42 1.29 10.80
#